data_AF-A0A7Z0ESS5-F1
#
_entry.id   AF-A0A7Z0ESS5-F1
#
_cell.length_a   1.000
_cell.length_b   1.000
_cell.length_c   1.000
_cell.angle_alpha   90.00
_cell.angle_beta   90.00
_cell.angle_gamma   90.00
#
_symmetry.space_group_name_H-M   'P 1'
#
loop_
_entity.id
_entity.type
_entity.pdbx_description
1 polymer ?
#
loop_
_entity_poly.entity_id
_entity_poly.type
_entity_poly.pdbx_seq_one_letter_code
_entity_poly.pdbx_strand_id
1 'polypeptide(L)' 'MPRCSVCVGTGEVRHMPGYRLTLCPTCNGKGETP' A
#
# COMPACT_ATOMS: atom_id res chain seq x y z
N MET A 1 -0.31 -9.90 -12.32
CA MET A 1 -0.66 -9.90 -10.89
C MET A 1 -1.75 -8.86 -10.68
N PRO A 2 -2.82 -9.16 -9.91
CA PRO A 2 -3.85 -8.17 -9.61
C PRO A 2 -3.28 -7.03 -8.76
N ARG A 3 -3.80 -5.81 -8.96
CA ARG A 3 -3.47 -4.66 -8.12
C ARG A 3 -3.91 -4.93 -6.69
N CYS A 4 -3.06 -4.56 -5.73
CA CYS A 4 -3.41 -4.65 -4.31
C CYS A 4 -4.59 -3.72 -4.03
N SER A 5 -5.68 -4.26 -3.50
CA SER A 5 -6.92 -3.51 -3.21
C SER A 5 -6.76 -2.49 -2.08
N VAL A 6 -5.78 -2.70 -1.19
CA VAL A 6 -5.55 -1.85 0.00
C VAL A 6 -4.83 -0.56 -0.34
N CYS A 7 -3.79 -0.63 -1.18
CA CYS A 7 -3.06 0.55 -1.65
C CYS A 7 -3.44 0.96 -3.07
N VAL A 8 -4.37 0.24 -3.71
CA VAL A 8 -4.85 0.54 -5.08
C VAL A 8 -3.70 0.64 -6.09
N GLY A 9 -2.65 -0.17 -5.91
CA GLY A 9 -1.48 -0.14 -6.78
C GLY A 9 -0.39 0.86 -6.41
N THR A 10 -0.54 1.67 -5.35
CA THR A 10 0.48 2.66 -4.98
C THR A 10 1.66 2.05 -4.22
N GLY A 11 1.46 0.88 -3.60
CA GLY A 11 2.45 0.27 -2.70
C GLY A 11 2.50 0.90 -1.31
N GLU A 12 1.77 1.98 -1.06
CA GLU A 12 1.84 2.77 0.18
C GLU A 12 0.45 3.08 0.72
N VAL A 13 0.34 3.16 2.04
CA VAL A 13 -0.87 3.58 2.75
C VAL A 13 -0.57 4.82 3.60
N ARG A 14 -1.51 5.77 3.63
CA ARG A 14 -1.38 6.99 4.43
C ARG A 14 -1.97 6.75 5.81
N HIS A 15 -1.15 6.85 6.85
CA HIS A 15 -1.64 6.86 8.23
C HIS A 15 -1.80 8.31 8.72
N MET A 16 -3.01 8.68 9.16
CA MET A 16 -3.28 9.91 9.91
C MET A 16 -3.59 9.57 11.37
N PRO A 17 -3.21 10.42 12.34
CA PRO A 17 -2.79 11.81 12.19
C PRO A 17 -1.26 12.00 12.30
N GLY A 18 -0.63 12.53 11.23
CA GLY A 18 0.82 12.78 11.16
C GLY A 18 1.49 12.64 9.77
N TYR A 19 0.74 12.38 8.69
CA TYR A 19 1.24 12.30 7.30
C TYR A 19 2.40 11.31 7.06
N ARG A 20 2.47 10.20 7.81
CA ARG A 20 3.45 9.17 7.53
C ARG A 20 2.91 8.22 6.46
N LEU A 21 3.57 8.22 5.30
CA LEU A 21 3.44 7.15 4.31
C LEU A 21 4.15 5.92 4.88
N THR A 22 3.42 4.80 4.99
CA THR A 22 4.00 3.50 5.31
C THR A 22 3.78 2.56 4.13
N LEU A 23 4.70 1.63 3.94
CA LEU A 23 4.53 0.57 2.95
C LEU A 23 3.22 -0.17 3.25
N CYS A 24 2.46 -0.43 2.20
CA CYS A 24 1.25 -1.20 2.30
C CYS A 24 1.62 -2.60 2.80
N PRO A 25 1.14 -3.02 3.99
CA PRO A 25 1.53 -4.29 4.59
C PRO A 25 1.01 -5.48 3.78
N THR A 26 -0.07 -5.29 3.02
CA THR A 26 -0.71 -6.33 2.21
C THR A 26 0.13 -6.74 1.01
N CYS A 27 0.78 -5.78 0.36
CA CYS A 27 1.64 -6.05 -0.80
C CYS A 27 3.13 -5.82 -0.53
N ASN A 28 3.52 -5.55 0.73
CA ASN A 28 4.88 -5.19 1.14
C ASN A 28 5.53 -4.14 0.23
N GLY A 29 4.81 -3.06 -0.10
CA GLY A 29 5.35 -2.00 -0.96
C GLY A 29 5.25 -2.24 -2.47
N LYS A 30 4.82 -3.43 -2.92
CA LYS A 30 4.84 -3.76 -4.35
C LYS A 30 3.72 -3.15 -5.19
N GLY A 31 2.62 -2.73 -4.57
CA GLY A 31 1.41 -2.30 -5.29
C GLY A 31 0.61 -3.46 -5.91
N GLU A 32 1.17 -4.66 -5.96
CA GLU A 32 0.57 -5.84 -6.58
C GLU A 32 0.64 -7.02 -5.60
N THR A 33 -0.42 -7.81 -5.56
CA THR A 33 -0.44 -9.09 -4.83
C THR A 33 -0.24 -10.22 -5.83
N PRO A 34 0.55 -11.27 -5.50
CA PRO A 34 0.65 -12.47 -6.32
C PRO A 34 -0.73 -13.03 -6.68
#